data_AF-A0A348UYH5-F1
#
_entry.id   AF-A0A348UYH5-F1
#
_cell.length_a   1.000
_cell.length_b   1.000
_cell.length_c   1.000
_cell.angle_alpha   90.00
_cell.angle_beta   90.00
_cell.angle_gamma   90.00
#
_symmetry.space_group_name_H-M   'P 1'
#
loop_
_entity.id
_entity.type
_entity.pdbx_description
1 polymer ?
#
loop_
_entity_poly.entity_id
_entity_poly.type
_entity_poly.pdbx_seq_one_letter_code
_entity_poly.pdbx_strand_id
1 'polypeptide(L)' 'YAPEIKFFATQIKTTPHLETRIKGMYVAGDGPGVAGNIVSAAATGLIPAKKIISSQ' A
#
# COMPACT_ATOMS: atom_id res chain seq x y z
N TYR A 1 18.84 -25.38 -9.41
CA TYR A 1 18.13 -24.28 -8.74
C TYR A 1 17.55 -23.39 -9.82
N ALA A 2 16.23 -23.25 -9.89
CA ALA A 2 15.61 -22.27 -10.77
C ALA A 2 15.63 -20.89 -10.08
N PRO A 3 15.76 -19.78 -10.82
CA PRO A 3 15.66 -18.45 -10.24
C PRO A 3 14.23 -18.19 -9.72
N GLU A 4 14.12 -17.68 -8.51
CA GLU A 4 12.85 -17.15 -8.00
C GLU A 4 12.62 -15.78 -8.64
N ILE A 5 11.63 -15.69 -9.53
CA ILE A 5 11.24 -14.44 -10.17
C ILE A 5 9.96 -13.95 -9.47
N LYS A 6 10.13 -13.00 -8.57
CA LYS A 6 9.03 -12.18 -8.06
C LYS A 6 8.96 -10.92 -8.90
N PHE A 7 7.92 -10.81 -9.73
CA PHE A 7 7.60 -9.54 -10.36
C PHE A 7 7.22 -8.57 -9.25
N PHE A 8 7.98 -7.49 -9.09
CA PHE A 8 7.62 -6.43 -8.16
C PHE A 8 6.20 -5.95 -8.47
N ALA A 9 5.43 -5.72 -7.40
CA ALA A 9 4.07 -5.23 -7.53
C ALA A 9 4.03 -3.97 -8.39
N THR A 10 3.10 -3.94 -9.36
CA THR A 10 2.86 -2.75 -10.18
C THR A 10 2.32 -1.66 -9.24
N GLN A 11 3.11 -0.59 -9.06
CA GLN A 11 2.75 0.45 -8.10
C GLN A 11 1.41 1.10 -8.48
N ILE A 12 0.41 0.93 -7.61
CA ILE A 12 -0.90 1.54 -7.81
C ILE A 12 -0.76 3.04 -7.59
N LYS A 13 -1.34 3.84 -8.50
CA LYS A 13 -1.36 5.30 -8.34
C LYS A 13 -2.29 5.68 -7.18
N THR A 14 -1.72 6.30 -6.16
CA THR A 14 -2.45 6.78 -4.98
C THR A 14 -2.16 8.25 -4.67
N THR A 15 -2.95 8.82 -3.76
CA THR A 15 -2.63 10.07 -3.07
C THR A 15 -1.53 9.84 -2.01
N PRO A 16 -1.01 10.90 -1.36
CA PRO A 16 -0.11 10.77 -0.21
C PRO A 16 -0.70 10.01 1.00
N HIS A 17 -2.03 9.85 1.04
CA HIS A 17 -2.73 9.10 2.09
C HIS A 17 -3.02 7.65 1.69
N LEU A 18 -2.41 7.17 0.59
CA LEU A 18 -2.66 5.86 -0.01
C LEU A 18 -4.11 5.63 -0.45
N GLU A 19 -4.84 6.71 -0.73
CA GLU A 19 -6.16 6.63 -1.35
C GLU A 19 -5.99 6.40 -2.85
N THR A 20 -6.73 5.46 -3.41
CA THR A 20 -6.73 5.20 -4.85
C THR A 20 -7.55 6.26 -5.60
N ARG A 21 -7.75 6.08 -6.91
CA ARG A 21 -8.69 6.91 -7.68
C ARG A 21 -10.15 6.67 -7.29
N ILE A 22 -10.45 5.55 -6.61
CA ILE A 22 -11.78 5.25 -6.09
C ILE A 22 -11.84 5.87 -4.69
N LYS A 23 -12.72 6.86 -4.53
CA LYS A 23 -12.90 7.59 -3.27
C LYS A 23 -13.26 6.65 -2.14
N GLY A 24 -12.55 6.76 -1.01
CA GLY A 24 -12.74 5.90 0.16
C GLY A 24 -12.08 4.52 0.04
N MET A 25 -11.46 4.19 -1.08
CA MET A 25 -10.70 2.94 -1.24
C MET A 25 -9.21 3.20 -1.05
N TYR A 26 -8.67 2.64 0.02
CA TYR A 26 -7.27 2.77 0.42
C TYR A 26 -6.51 1.47 0.22
N VAL A 27 -5.21 1.59 -0.04
CA VAL A 27 -4.31 0.44 -0.21
C VAL A 27 -3.08 0.58 0.68
N ALA A 28 -2.50 -0.52 1.13
CA ALA A 28 -1.28 -0.54 1.92
C ALA A 28 -0.56 -1.88 1.71
N GLY A 29 0.70 -1.97 2.11
CA GLY A 29 1.48 -3.19 1.99
C GLY A 29 2.15 -3.40 0.63
N ASP A 30 2.53 -4.64 0.36
CA ASP A 30 3.33 -5.02 -0.81
C ASP A 30 2.51 -5.13 -2.09
N GLY A 31 1.34 -5.76 -2.05
CA GLY A 31 0.46 -5.92 -3.21
C GLY A 31 0.22 -4.65 -4.06
N PRO A 32 -0.02 -3.46 -3.47
CA PRO A 32 -0.16 -2.20 -4.22
C PRO A 32 1.18 -1.51 -4.59
N GLY A 33 2.33 -2.10 -4.25
CA GLY A 33 3.67 -1.55 -4.51
C GLY A 33 4.09 -0.45 -3.54
N VAL A 34 3.60 -0.47 -2.29
CA VAL A 34 3.91 0.55 -1.27
C VAL A 34 5.05 0.12 -0.34
N ALA A 35 5.23 -1.19 -0.15
CA ALA A 35 6.24 -1.79 0.72
C ALA A 35 6.81 -3.08 0.08
N GLY A 36 7.96 -3.57 0.55
CA GLY A 36 8.59 -4.81 0.01
C GLY A 36 8.98 -5.83 1.07
N ASN A 37 8.63 -5.58 2.35
CA ASN A 37 8.87 -6.50 3.45
C ASN A 37 7.75 -6.41 4.48
N ILE A 38 7.68 -7.38 5.39
CA ILE A 38 6.60 -7.50 6.36
C ILE A 38 6.50 -6.29 7.31
N VAL A 39 7.63 -5.75 7.77
CA VAL A 39 7.66 -4.64 8.73
C VAL A 39 7.18 -3.35 8.07
N SER A 40 7.70 -3.02 6.89
CA SER A 40 7.26 -1.87 6.11
C SER A 40 5.80 -2.01 5.67
N ALA A 41 5.36 -3.21 5.28
CA ALA A 41 3.97 -3.44 4.91
C ALA A 41 3.02 -3.14 6.07
N ALA A 42 3.33 -3.62 7.27
CA ALA A 42 2.56 -3.31 8.48
C ALA A 42 2.56 -1.80 8.78
N ALA A 43 3.71 -1.14 8.71
CA ALA A 43 3.84 0.29 9.00
C ALA A 43 3.02 1.16 8.03
N THR A 44 2.94 0.78 6.74
CA THR A 44 2.18 1.56 5.74
C THR A 44 0.69 1.65 6.04
N GLY A 45 0.11 0.69 6.77
CA GLY A 45 -1.30 0.71 7.16
C GLY A 45 -1.67 1.89 8.06
N LEU A 46 -0.71 2.48 8.77
CA LEU A 46 -0.94 3.66 9.62
C LEU A 46 -1.32 4.91 8.82
N ILE A 47 -0.87 5.03 7.57
CA ILE A 47 -1.12 6.19 6.72
C ILE A 47 -2.61 6.33 6.37
N PRO A 48 -3.27 5.32 5.75
CA PRO A 48 -4.69 5.39 5.46
C PRO A 48 -5.53 5.32 6.74
N ALA A 49 -5.11 4.58 7.78
CA ALA A 49 -5.84 4.53 9.05
C ALA A 49 -6.01 5.92 9.69
N LYS A 50 -4.93 6.72 9.75
CA LYS A 50 -5.00 8.10 10.25
C LYS A 50 -5.91 8.98 9.40
N LYS A 51 -5.88 8.81 8.07
CA LYS A 51 -6.74 9.58 7.16
C LYS A 51 -8.22 9.21 7.33
N ILE A 52 -8.53 7.93 7.48
CA ILE A 52 -9.89 7.42 7.70
C ILE A 52 -10.44 8.00 9.01
N ILE A 53 -9.69 7.91 10.10
CA ILE A 53 -10.10 8.45 11.42
C ILE A 53 -10.31 9.97 11.36
N SER A 54 -9.42 10.71 10.70
CA SER A 54 -9.54 12.17 10.57
C SER A 54 -10.67 12.62 9.63
N SER A 55 -11.24 11.72 8.83
CA SER A 55 -12.31 12.05 7.88
C SER A 55 -13.68 11.58 8.35
N GLN A 56 -13.77 11.01 9.57
CA GLN A 56 -15.01 10.88 10.35
C GLN A 56 -15.31 12.18 11.08
#